data_AF-A0A3D2S8T3-F1
#
_entry.id   AF-A0A3D2S8T3-F1
#
_cell.length_a   1.000
_cell.length_b   1.000
_cell.length_c   1.000
_cell.angle_alpha   90.00
_cell.angle_beta   90.00
_cell.angle_gamma   90.00
#
_symmetry.space_group_name_H-M   'P 1'
#
loop_
_entity.id
_entity.type
_entity.pdbx_description
1 polymer ?
#
loop_
_entity_poly.entity_id
_entity_poly.type
_entity_poly.pdbx_seq_one_letter_code
_entity_poly.pdbx_strand_id
1 'polypeptide(L)'
;MTATLASGTIIFIVGNSRSGTTMMRRVLGKHPEIYMLEELHFFEQLWSSSDKDKQLTVPEAAALASRLFFIQRDGYLTEMNEQKHFEEAMNMVSSMEKALYPHEVLRTFLHYETARGGRSIPCEKTPQDVFYIKEILELFPEAKIINMVRDPRGVMLSQKRKWQRRNMGAGFMTRKEQRRLRINYHPITISKLWNASQRAAQPFLEHERVRTVIFENLVN
;
A
#
# COMPACT_ATOMS: atom_id res chain seq x y z
N MET A 1 18.25 4.64 -22.14
CA MET A 1 18.90 4.95 -20.85
C MET A 1 18.53 3.84 -19.89
N THR A 2 19.46 2.94 -19.62
CA THR A 2 19.29 1.79 -18.74
C THR A 2 19.21 2.29 -17.30
N ALA A 3 18.03 2.14 -16.67
CA ALA A 3 17.83 2.52 -15.28
C ALA A 3 18.58 1.54 -14.38
N THR A 4 19.79 1.90 -13.97
CA THR A 4 20.47 1.26 -12.84
C THR A 4 19.54 1.39 -11.64
N LEU A 5 18.98 0.27 -11.15
CA LEU A 5 18.12 0.24 -9.96
C LEU A 5 18.94 0.74 -8.77
N ALA A 6 18.85 2.04 -8.50
CA ALA A 6 19.49 2.65 -7.35
C ALA A 6 18.98 1.97 -6.09
N SER A 7 19.90 1.61 -5.20
CA SER A 7 19.67 1.26 -3.80
C SER A 7 19.13 2.49 -3.05
N GLY A 8 17.94 2.95 -3.44
CA GLY A 8 17.27 4.15 -2.93
C GLY A 8 16.20 3.76 -1.93
N THR A 9 16.09 4.53 -0.85
CA THR A 9 15.07 4.34 0.19
C THR A 9 13.66 4.20 -0.37
N ILE A 10 12.88 3.26 0.17
CA ILE A 10 11.45 3.11 -0.10
C ILE A 10 10.67 3.41 1.17
N ILE A 11 9.65 4.27 1.11
CA ILE A 11 8.81 4.60 2.26
C ILE A 11 7.50 3.81 2.18
N PHE A 12 7.13 3.14 3.26
CA PHE A 12 5.81 2.51 3.41
C PHE A 12 5.02 3.19 4.51
N ILE A 13 3.83 3.70 4.19
CA ILE A 13 2.89 4.24 5.18
C ILE A 13 1.85 3.18 5.49
N VAL A 14 1.94 2.60 6.68
CA VAL A 14 1.08 1.52 7.15
C VAL A 14 0.21 1.97 8.33
N GLY A 15 -0.68 1.12 8.79
CA GLY A 15 -1.41 1.28 10.06
C GLY A 15 -2.87 0.92 9.94
N ASN A 16 -3.61 0.99 11.04
CA ASN A 16 -5.03 0.67 10.98
C ASN A 16 -5.77 1.63 10.02
N SER A 17 -6.72 1.11 9.23
CA SER A 17 -7.59 1.95 8.41
C SER A 17 -8.24 3.03 9.28
N ARG A 18 -8.33 4.26 8.74
CA ARG A 18 -8.88 5.46 9.42
C ARG A 18 -7.98 6.12 10.47
N SER A 19 -6.70 5.74 10.52
CA SER A 19 -5.69 6.35 11.40
C SER A 19 -4.94 7.55 10.79
N GLY A 20 -5.48 8.15 9.71
CA GLY A 20 -4.87 9.33 9.08
C GLY A 20 -3.77 9.03 8.07
N THR A 21 -3.63 7.79 7.61
CA THR A 21 -2.66 7.39 6.56
C THR A 21 -2.81 8.21 5.26
N THR A 22 -4.05 8.56 4.85
CA THR A 22 -4.28 9.48 3.71
C THR A 22 -3.76 10.90 3.97
N MET A 23 -3.82 11.37 5.21
CA MET A 23 -3.29 12.68 5.58
C MET A 23 -1.76 12.65 5.54
N MET A 24 -1.15 11.60 6.11
CA MET A 24 0.31 11.40 6.03
C MET A 24 0.78 11.32 4.56
N ARG A 25 0.06 10.58 3.70
CA ARG A 25 0.29 10.57 2.24
C ARG A 25 0.30 11.99 1.64
N ARG A 26 -0.64 12.84 2.04
CA ARG A 26 -0.72 14.23 1.54
C ARG A 26 0.44 15.09 2.03
N VAL A 27 0.85 14.93 3.28
CA VAL A 27 2.00 15.65 3.87
C VAL A 27 3.28 15.26 3.15
N LEU A 28 3.60 13.97 3.08
CA LEU A 28 4.82 13.47 2.44
C LEU A 28 4.82 13.73 0.92
N GLY A 29 3.67 13.63 0.26
CA GLY A 29 3.55 13.90 -1.18
C GLY A 29 3.81 15.34 -1.61
N LYS A 30 3.93 16.29 -0.66
CA LYS A 30 4.39 17.66 -0.91
C LYS A 30 5.91 17.78 -0.97
N HIS A 31 6.66 16.79 -0.49
CA HIS A 31 8.12 16.81 -0.57
C HIS A 31 8.58 16.66 -2.03
N PRO A 32 9.55 17.47 -2.52
CA PRO A 32 9.95 17.46 -3.93
C PRO A 32 10.52 16.11 -4.39
N GLU A 33 11.14 15.36 -3.50
CA GLU A 33 11.79 14.08 -3.82
C GLU A 33 10.87 12.85 -3.68
N ILE A 34 9.74 12.95 -2.97
CA ILE A 34 8.91 11.79 -2.63
C ILE A 34 7.78 11.61 -3.64
N TYR A 35 7.73 10.48 -4.34
CA TYR A 35 6.61 10.11 -5.20
C TYR A 35 5.57 9.29 -4.44
N MET A 36 4.33 9.77 -4.38
CA MET A 36 3.24 9.07 -3.71
C MET A 36 2.51 8.12 -4.67
N LEU A 37 2.67 6.82 -4.46
CA LEU A 37 1.90 5.81 -5.17
C LEU A 37 0.45 5.70 -4.63
N GLU A 38 -0.39 4.99 -5.37
CA GLU A 38 -1.73 4.58 -4.94
C GLU A 38 -1.69 3.40 -3.96
N GLU A 39 -2.86 3.00 -3.44
CA GLU A 39 -3.00 1.78 -2.61
C GLU A 39 -2.81 0.55 -3.49
N LEU A 40 -1.61 -0.04 -3.48
CA LEU A 40 -1.29 -1.16 -4.38
C LEU A 40 -1.88 -2.49 -3.91
N HIS A 41 -2.18 -2.63 -2.61
CA HIS A 41 -2.67 -3.88 -2.02
C HIS A 41 -1.82 -5.12 -2.37
N PHE A 42 -0.51 -4.94 -2.54
CA PHE A 42 0.39 -5.99 -3.00
C PHE A 42 0.43 -7.18 -2.04
N PHE A 43 0.76 -6.93 -0.76
CA PHE A 43 0.91 -7.99 0.24
C PHE A 43 -0.40 -8.68 0.61
N GLU A 44 -1.53 -8.00 0.43
CA GLU A 44 -2.85 -8.54 0.73
C GLU A 44 -3.42 -9.38 -0.42
N GLN A 45 -3.12 -9.03 -1.68
CA GLN A 45 -3.88 -9.57 -2.84
C GLN A 45 -3.04 -10.12 -3.98
N LEU A 46 -1.82 -9.63 -4.15
CA LEU A 46 -0.94 -10.00 -5.27
C LEU A 46 0.23 -10.88 -4.83
N TRP A 47 0.35 -11.13 -3.53
CA TRP A 47 1.45 -11.85 -2.92
C TRP A 47 0.99 -12.63 -1.70
N SER A 48 1.69 -13.74 -1.41
CA SER A 48 1.55 -14.52 -0.19
C SER A 48 2.93 -14.90 0.36
N SER A 49 3.03 -15.24 1.66
CA SER A 49 4.30 -15.64 2.27
C SER A 49 4.98 -16.83 1.58
N SER A 50 4.21 -17.73 0.95
CA SER A 50 4.74 -18.82 0.13
C SER A 50 5.38 -18.36 -1.18
N ASP A 51 5.07 -17.15 -1.66
CA ASP A 51 5.65 -16.59 -2.87
C ASP A 51 6.99 -15.88 -2.62
N LYS A 52 7.48 -15.83 -1.37
CA LYS A 52 8.75 -15.16 -1.00
C LYS A 52 9.92 -15.65 -1.86
N ASP A 53 10.06 -16.97 -1.95
CA ASP A 53 11.15 -17.65 -2.67
C ASP A 53 10.69 -18.22 -4.02
N LYS A 54 9.48 -17.85 -4.47
CA LYS A 54 8.93 -18.30 -5.75
C LYS A 54 9.56 -17.51 -6.89
N GLN A 55 10.38 -18.18 -7.69
CA GLN A 55 10.88 -17.60 -8.93
C GLN A 55 9.77 -17.60 -10.00
N LEU A 56 9.54 -16.43 -10.60
CA LEU A 56 8.57 -16.22 -11.66
C LEU A 56 9.22 -16.37 -13.03
N THR A 57 8.45 -16.84 -14.00
CA THR A 57 8.77 -16.68 -15.41
C THR A 57 8.56 -15.24 -15.86
N VAL A 58 9.19 -14.83 -16.96
CA VAL A 58 9.03 -13.48 -17.52
C VAL A 58 7.55 -13.12 -17.77
N PRO A 59 6.71 -13.98 -18.36
CA PRO A 59 5.29 -13.68 -18.53
C PRO A 59 4.52 -13.53 -17.22
N GLU A 60 4.82 -14.33 -16.19
CA GLU A 60 4.18 -14.22 -14.87
C GLU A 60 4.57 -12.91 -14.16
N ALA A 61 5.85 -12.53 -14.23
CA ALA A 61 6.32 -11.26 -13.71
C ALA A 61 5.71 -10.07 -14.47
N ALA A 62 5.58 -10.15 -15.79
CA ALA A 62 4.92 -9.13 -16.61
C ALA A 62 3.42 -9.01 -16.28
N ALA A 63 2.73 -10.13 -16.04
CA ALA A 63 1.33 -10.10 -15.59
C ALA A 63 1.18 -9.43 -14.21
N LEU A 64 2.06 -9.77 -13.25
CA LEU A 64 2.09 -9.10 -11.94
C LEU A 64 2.37 -7.60 -12.06
N ALA A 65 3.37 -7.21 -12.86
CA ALA A 65 3.68 -5.81 -13.13
C ALA A 65 2.50 -5.09 -13.82
N SER A 66 1.81 -5.73 -14.76
CA SER A 66 0.65 -5.15 -15.43
C SER A 66 -0.50 -4.88 -14.46
N ARG A 67 -0.75 -5.79 -13.50
CA ARG A 67 -1.70 -5.56 -12.41
C ARG A 67 -1.31 -4.36 -11.54
N LEU A 68 -0.02 -4.21 -11.21
CA LEU A 68 0.47 -3.06 -10.47
C LEU A 68 0.28 -1.74 -11.24
N PHE A 69 0.59 -1.71 -12.54
CA PHE A 69 0.31 -0.55 -13.40
C PHE A 69 -1.17 -0.22 -13.46
N PHE A 70 -2.04 -1.23 -13.61
CA PHE A 70 -3.48 -1.04 -13.64
C PHE A 70 -3.97 -0.42 -12.32
N ILE A 71 -3.55 -0.96 -11.17
CA ILE A 71 -3.94 -0.42 -9.86
C ILE A 71 -3.48 1.03 -9.68
N GLN A 72 -2.25 1.34 -10.09
CA GLN A 72 -1.66 2.67 -9.97
C GLN A 72 -2.27 3.72 -10.89
N ARG A 73 -2.63 3.35 -12.12
CA ARG A 73 -3.03 4.31 -13.17
C ARG A 73 -4.54 4.35 -13.42
N ASP A 74 -5.24 3.23 -13.23
CA ASP A 74 -6.68 3.08 -13.45
C ASP A 74 -7.49 2.93 -12.16
N GLY A 75 -6.80 2.60 -11.06
CA GLY A 75 -7.38 2.51 -9.74
C GLY A 75 -7.82 1.10 -9.35
N TYR A 76 -7.53 0.76 -8.11
CA TYR A 76 -7.80 -0.54 -7.49
C TYR A 76 -9.26 -1.03 -7.54
N LEU A 77 -10.26 -0.12 -7.57
CA LEU A 77 -11.69 -0.49 -7.59
C LEU A 77 -12.27 -0.68 -9.00
N THR A 78 -11.47 -0.40 -10.03
CA THR A 78 -11.87 -0.56 -11.44
C THR A 78 -11.81 -2.04 -11.83
N GLU A 79 -12.65 -2.46 -12.77
CA GLU A 79 -12.63 -3.83 -13.31
C GLU A 79 -11.26 -4.12 -13.94
N MET A 80 -10.55 -5.11 -13.38
CA MET A 80 -9.16 -5.40 -13.73
C MET A 80 -9.02 -5.81 -15.20
N ASN A 81 -8.11 -5.14 -15.91
CA ASN A 81 -7.70 -5.52 -17.27
C ASN A 81 -6.18 -5.66 -17.32
N GLU A 82 -5.72 -6.90 -17.20
CA GLU A 82 -4.29 -7.24 -17.17
C GLU A 82 -3.59 -7.03 -18.51
N GLN A 83 -4.35 -6.94 -19.60
CA GLN A 83 -3.81 -6.75 -20.94
C GLN A 83 -3.49 -5.27 -21.21
N LYS A 84 -4.17 -4.35 -20.51
CA LYS A 84 -4.09 -2.90 -20.79
C LYS A 84 -2.66 -2.33 -20.72
N HIS A 85 -1.88 -2.75 -19.73
CA HIS A 85 -0.51 -2.29 -19.51
C HIS A 85 0.53 -3.40 -19.72
N PHE A 86 0.15 -4.51 -20.34
CA PHE A 86 0.99 -5.71 -20.42
C PHE A 86 2.27 -5.48 -21.22
N GLU A 87 2.21 -4.73 -22.32
CA GLU A 87 3.38 -4.43 -23.16
C GLU A 87 4.42 -3.60 -22.39
N GLU A 88 3.98 -2.55 -21.69
CA GLU A 88 4.86 -1.73 -20.86
C GLU A 88 5.43 -2.53 -19.68
N ALA A 89 4.60 -3.36 -19.06
CA ALA A 89 5.01 -4.29 -18.00
C ALA A 89 6.07 -5.29 -18.48
N MET A 90 5.89 -5.85 -19.69
CA MET A 90 6.84 -6.76 -20.31
C MET A 90 8.17 -6.05 -20.58
N ASN A 91 8.15 -4.81 -21.07
CA ASN A 91 9.35 -4.03 -21.31
C ASN A 91 10.12 -3.72 -20.01
N MET A 92 9.39 -3.37 -18.93
CA MET A 92 9.98 -3.16 -17.61
C MET A 92 10.63 -4.45 -17.08
N VAL A 93 9.92 -5.57 -17.12
CA VAL A 93 10.41 -6.86 -16.60
C VAL A 93 11.57 -7.40 -17.43
N SER A 94 11.53 -7.24 -18.76
CA SER A 94 12.61 -7.69 -19.65
C SER A 94 13.90 -6.90 -19.45
N SER A 95 13.83 -5.71 -18.85
CA SER A 95 15.01 -4.91 -18.48
C SER A 95 15.62 -5.30 -17.12
N MET A 96 15.00 -6.23 -16.38
CA MET A 96 15.51 -6.68 -15.09
C MET A 96 16.63 -7.71 -15.29
N GLU A 97 17.81 -7.46 -14.71
CA GLU A 97 18.97 -8.36 -14.80
C GLU A 97 18.95 -9.50 -13.76
N LYS A 98 18.05 -9.41 -12.76
CA LYS A 98 17.98 -10.33 -11.61
C LYS A 98 16.92 -11.41 -11.78
N ALA A 99 17.05 -12.47 -10.98
CA ALA A 99 15.98 -13.45 -10.81
C ALA A 99 14.66 -12.76 -10.44
N LEU A 100 13.58 -13.15 -11.12
CA LEU A 100 12.27 -12.51 -11.01
C LEU A 100 11.52 -13.08 -9.80
N TYR A 101 11.66 -12.43 -8.66
CA TYR A 101 10.79 -12.68 -7.51
C TYR A 101 9.69 -11.61 -7.44
N PRO A 102 8.50 -11.91 -6.89
CA PRO A 102 7.41 -10.95 -6.80
C PRO A 102 7.80 -9.61 -6.13
N HIS A 103 8.65 -9.67 -5.09
CA HIS A 103 9.12 -8.48 -4.38
C HIS A 103 10.10 -7.64 -5.23
N GLU A 104 10.91 -8.27 -6.09
CA GLU A 104 11.79 -7.55 -7.03
C GLU A 104 10.98 -6.91 -8.16
N VAL A 105 9.87 -7.54 -8.59
CA VAL A 105 8.91 -6.94 -9.52
C VAL A 105 8.28 -5.70 -8.88
N LEU A 106 7.81 -5.80 -7.61
CA LEU A 106 7.30 -4.64 -6.88
C LEU A 106 8.36 -3.55 -6.74
N ARG A 107 9.58 -3.88 -6.29
CA ARG A 107 10.70 -2.94 -6.16
C ARG A 107 10.94 -2.16 -7.46
N THR A 108 11.03 -2.89 -8.57
CA THR A 108 11.28 -2.31 -9.89
C THR A 108 10.13 -1.41 -10.31
N PHE A 109 8.89 -1.85 -10.11
CA PHE A 109 7.69 -1.05 -10.37
C PHE A 109 7.65 0.25 -9.56
N LEU A 110 7.94 0.20 -8.26
CA LEU A 110 7.96 1.37 -7.38
C LEU A 110 8.94 2.44 -7.88
N HIS A 111 10.16 2.03 -8.24
CA HIS A 111 11.16 2.94 -8.78
C HIS A 111 10.83 3.42 -10.19
N TYR A 112 10.26 2.56 -11.04
CA TYR A 112 9.84 2.90 -12.40
C TYR A 112 8.80 4.04 -12.39
N GLU A 113 7.72 3.89 -11.61
CA GLU A 113 6.68 4.91 -11.49
C GLU A 113 7.21 6.20 -10.85
N THR A 114 8.12 6.08 -9.88
CA THR A 114 8.76 7.23 -9.22
C THR A 114 9.63 8.04 -10.16
N ALA A 115 10.47 7.36 -10.96
CA ALA A 115 11.30 8.01 -11.97
C ALA A 115 10.45 8.66 -13.07
N ARG A 116 9.37 7.99 -13.50
CA ARG A 116 8.39 8.56 -14.45
C ARG A 116 7.71 9.81 -13.90
N GLY A 117 7.49 9.87 -12.59
CA GLY A 117 7.01 11.05 -11.87
C GLY A 117 8.05 12.17 -11.66
N GLY A 118 9.29 11.98 -12.12
CA GLY A 118 10.38 12.94 -11.97
C GLY A 118 10.89 13.09 -10.54
N ARG A 119 10.76 12.04 -9.73
CA ARG A 119 11.12 12.01 -8.30
C ARG A 119 12.05 10.82 -8.02
N SER A 120 12.59 10.74 -6.80
CA SER A 120 13.63 9.77 -6.44
C SER A 120 13.21 8.77 -5.37
N ILE A 121 12.29 9.13 -4.46
CA ILE A 121 11.91 8.31 -3.31
C ILE A 121 10.48 7.79 -3.50
N PRO A 122 10.28 6.48 -3.78
CA PRO A 122 8.95 5.89 -3.79
C PRO A 122 8.33 5.90 -2.40
N CYS A 123 7.06 6.27 -2.32
CA CYS A 123 6.26 6.13 -1.11
C CYS A 123 4.93 5.42 -1.42
N GLU A 124 4.85 4.17 -0.97
CA GLU A 124 3.65 3.35 -1.00
C GLU A 124 2.84 3.60 0.28
N LYS A 125 1.52 3.65 0.14
CA LYS A 125 0.62 3.72 1.30
C LYS A 125 -0.50 2.74 1.10
N THR A 126 -0.41 1.58 1.74
CA THR A 126 -1.54 0.69 1.97
C THR A 126 -1.66 0.46 3.49
N PRO A 127 -2.76 0.90 4.16
CA PRO A 127 -2.85 0.78 5.61
C PRO A 127 -2.67 -0.67 6.11
N GLN A 128 -3.25 -1.61 5.37
CA GLN A 128 -3.27 -3.03 5.72
C GLN A 128 -1.90 -3.70 5.70
N ASP A 129 -0.90 -3.05 5.11
CA ASP A 129 0.50 -3.50 5.13
C ASP A 129 1.11 -3.51 6.55
N VAL A 130 0.39 -2.99 7.55
CA VAL A 130 0.73 -3.14 8.97
C VAL A 130 0.84 -4.61 9.41
N PHE A 131 0.12 -5.52 8.74
CA PHE A 131 0.20 -6.96 8.99
C PHE A 131 1.43 -7.62 8.35
N TYR A 132 2.15 -6.88 7.51
CA TYR A 132 3.27 -7.37 6.70
C TYR A 132 4.57 -6.59 6.99
N ILE A 133 4.64 -5.89 8.13
CA ILE A 133 5.84 -5.11 8.52
C ILE A 133 7.08 -6.00 8.53
N LYS A 134 6.96 -7.24 9.04
CA LYS A 134 8.07 -8.21 9.07
C LYS A 134 8.58 -8.48 7.65
N GLU A 135 7.66 -8.84 6.76
CA GLU A 135 7.92 -9.19 5.36
C GLU A 135 8.51 -8.00 4.60
N ILE A 136 7.97 -6.79 4.79
CA ILE A 136 8.51 -5.56 4.19
C ILE A 136 9.96 -5.34 4.63
N LEU A 137 10.24 -5.45 5.93
CA LEU A 137 11.58 -5.24 6.47
C LEU A 137 12.60 -6.29 6.00
N GLU A 138 12.15 -7.52 5.73
CA GLU A 138 12.96 -8.62 5.20
C GLU A 138 13.20 -8.50 3.68
N LEU A 139 12.15 -8.18 2.91
CA LEU A 139 12.20 -8.14 1.44
C LEU A 139 12.80 -6.83 0.90
N PHE A 140 12.68 -5.75 1.66
CA PHE A 140 13.16 -4.41 1.31
C PHE A 140 14.09 -3.89 2.42
N PRO A 141 15.39 -4.25 2.41
CA PRO A 141 16.35 -3.82 3.43
C PRO A 141 16.43 -2.29 3.59
N GLU A 142 16.23 -1.56 2.49
CA GLU A 142 16.21 -0.10 2.43
C GLU A 142 14.88 0.55 2.86
N ALA A 143 13.85 -0.25 3.20
CA ALA A 143 12.54 0.28 3.57
C ALA A 143 12.57 1.10 4.85
N LYS A 144 11.82 2.21 4.85
CA LYS A 144 11.46 3.00 6.04
C LYS A 144 9.94 2.95 6.19
N ILE A 145 9.47 2.56 7.36
CA ILE A 145 8.04 2.34 7.60
C ILE A 145 7.52 3.41 8.56
N ILE A 146 6.42 4.06 8.19
CA ILE A 146 5.65 4.96 9.05
C ILE A 146 4.36 4.25 9.44
N ASN A 147 4.27 3.82 10.70
CA ASN A 147 3.07 3.19 11.24
C ASN A 147 2.14 4.24 11.85
N MET A 148 1.00 4.50 11.23
CA MET A 148 0.01 5.45 11.71
C MET A 148 -0.92 4.81 12.75
N VAL A 149 -0.95 5.39 13.95
CA VAL A 149 -1.83 4.98 15.05
C VAL A 149 -2.77 6.12 15.40
N ARG A 150 -4.02 5.78 15.73
CA ARG A 150 -5.04 6.74 16.14
C ARG A 150 -5.89 6.13 17.24
N ASP A 151 -6.43 6.98 18.12
CA ASP A 151 -7.39 6.56 19.14
C ASP A 151 -8.54 5.72 18.52
N PRO A 152 -8.86 4.54 19.07
CA PRO A 152 -9.89 3.66 18.50
C PRO A 152 -11.28 4.31 18.47
N ARG A 153 -11.59 5.22 19.40
CA ARG A 153 -12.82 6.03 19.40
C ARG A 153 -12.83 6.98 18.21
N GLY A 154 -11.69 7.60 17.90
CA GLY A 154 -11.51 8.44 16.71
C GLY A 154 -11.67 7.66 15.40
N VAL A 155 -11.14 6.43 15.34
CA VAL A 155 -11.31 5.49 14.22
C VAL A 155 -12.80 5.16 14.02
N MET A 156 -13.52 4.83 15.10
CA MET A 156 -14.96 4.55 15.05
C MET A 156 -15.79 5.74 14.62
N LEU A 157 -15.50 6.93 15.17
CA LEU A 157 -16.15 8.17 14.75
C LEU A 157 -15.92 8.45 13.27
N SER A 158 -14.73 8.18 12.73
CA SER A 158 -14.46 8.33 11.29
C SER A 158 -15.32 7.42 10.40
N GLN A 159 -15.83 6.30 10.91
CA GLN A 159 -16.67 5.37 10.15
C GLN A 159 -18.17 5.61 10.35
N LYS A 160 -18.54 6.39 11.37
CA LYS A 160 -19.93 6.67 11.73
C LYS A 160 -20.71 7.17 10.52
N ARG A 161 -21.84 6.49 10.24
CA ARG A 161 -22.79 6.81 9.17
C ARG A 161 -22.22 6.78 7.74
N LYS A 162 -21.02 6.26 7.50
CA LYS A 162 -20.49 6.17 6.13
C LYS A 162 -21.36 5.33 5.19
N TRP A 163 -21.98 4.26 5.69
CA TRP A 163 -22.92 3.46 4.89
C TRP A 163 -24.18 4.26 4.48
N GLN A 164 -24.48 5.37 5.16
CA GLN A 164 -25.60 6.25 4.78
C GLN A 164 -25.23 7.16 3.59
N ARG A 165 -23.95 7.28 3.22
CA ARG A 165 -23.53 8.14 2.08
C ARG A 165 -24.20 7.75 0.78
N ARG A 166 -24.44 6.45 0.54
CA ARG A 166 -25.21 6.00 -0.62
C ARG A 166 -26.61 6.64 -0.66
N ASN A 167 -27.28 6.73 0.49
CA ASN A 167 -28.61 7.33 0.63
C ASN A 167 -28.56 8.88 0.55
N MET A 168 -27.36 9.47 0.65
CA MET A 168 -27.12 10.92 0.54
C MET A 168 -26.54 11.30 -0.83
N GLY A 169 -26.76 10.48 -1.88
CA GLY A 169 -26.36 10.80 -3.25
C GLY A 169 -25.02 10.24 -3.71
N ALA A 170 -24.31 9.45 -2.91
CA ALA A 170 -23.09 8.76 -3.34
C ALA A 170 -23.41 7.52 -4.21
N GLY A 171 -23.89 7.76 -5.44
CA GLY A 171 -24.35 6.73 -6.38
C GLY A 171 -23.30 5.67 -6.74
N PHE A 172 -22.02 6.04 -6.70
CA PHE A 172 -20.87 5.15 -6.92
C PHE A 172 -20.68 4.07 -5.84
N MET A 173 -21.27 4.24 -4.64
CA MET A 173 -21.12 3.28 -3.56
C MET A 173 -22.03 2.06 -3.79
N THR A 174 -21.46 0.90 -4.08
CA THR A 174 -22.22 -0.34 -4.30
C THR A 174 -23.00 -0.78 -3.04
N ARG A 175 -24.07 -1.58 -3.20
CA ARG A 175 -24.80 -2.15 -2.06
C ARG A 175 -23.92 -3.07 -1.18
N LYS A 176 -22.98 -3.78 -1.81
CA LYS A 176 -21.97 -4.61 -1.13
C LYS A 176 -21.08 -3.73 -0.24
N GLU A 177 -20.60 -2.62 -0.76
CA GLU A 177 -19.78 -1.65 -0.02
C GLU A 177 -20.56 -1.00 1.13
N GLN A 178 -21.83 -0.63 0.90
CA GLN A 178 -22.71 -0.13 1.94
C GLN A 178 -22.85 -1.12 3.11
N ARG A 179 -23.09 -2.41 2.81
CA ARG A 179 -23.19 -3.47 3.83
C ARG A 179 -21.86 -3.65 4.56
N ARG A 180 -20.73 -3.67 3.85
CA ARG A 180 -19.38 -3.75 4.43
C ARG A 180 -19.13 -2.62 5.43
N LEU A 181 -19.43 -1.38 5.04
CA LEU A 181 -19.26 -0.20 5.91
C LEU A 181 -20.13 -0.26 7.17
N ARG A 182 -21.34 -0.82 7.07
CA ARG A 182 -22.23 -1.00 8.23
C ARG A 182 -21.68 -2.06 9.19
N ILE A 183 -21.20 -3.19 8.67
CA ILE A 183 -20.57 -4.25 9.48
C ILE A 183 -19.29 -3.73 10.16
N ASN A 184 -18.46 -2.99 9.42
CA ASN A 184 -17.20 -2.45 9.94
C ASN A 184 -17.39 -1.37 11.01
N TYR A 185 -18.56 -0.74 11.11
CA TYR A 185 -18.87 0.20 12.19
C TYR A 185 -19.27 -0.49 13.50
N HIS A 186 -19.55 -1.80 13.49
CA HIS A 186 -19.92 -2.51 14.70
C HIS A 186 -18.80 -2.42 15.76
N PRO A 187 -19.09 -2.03 17.02
CA PRO A 187 -18.07 -1.77 18.03
C PRO A 187 -17.11 -2.95 18.26
N ILE A 188 -17.63 -4.18 18.26
CA ILE A 188 -16.79 -5.37 18.42
C ILE A 188 -15.86 -5.57 17.21
N THR A 189 -16.38 -5.42 16.00
CA THR A 189 -15.61 -5.65 14.77
C THR A 189 -14.48 -4.64 14.66
N ILE A 190 -14.79 -3.35 14.84
CA ILE A 190 -13.80 -2.29 14.71
C ILE A 190 -12.73 -2.36 15.81
N SER A 191 -13.11 -2.70 17.05
CA SER A 191 -12.16 -2.91 18.13
C SER A 191 -11.25 -4.12 17.87
N LYS A 192 -11.79 -5.22 17.31
CA LYS A 192 -10.99 -6.39 16.92
C LYS A 192 -9.98 -6.05 15.81
N LEU A 193 -10.41 -5.33 14.77
CA LEU A 193 -9.54 -4.90 13.67
C LEU A 193 -8.45 -3.93 14.17
N TRP A 194 -8.82 -2.96 15.01
CA TRP A 194 -7.87 -2.02 15.60
C TRP A 194 -6.84 -2.76 16.47
N ASN A 195 -7.30 -3.64 17.38
CA ASN A 195 -6.41 -4.42 18.24
C ASN A 195 -5.49 -5.35 17.43
N ALA A 196 -5.98 -5.94 16.33
CA ALA A 196 -5.17 -6.78 15.46
C ALA A 196 -4.03 -5.98 14.81
N SER A 197 -4.33 -4.77 14.30
CA SER A 197 -3.32 -3.89 13.74
C SER A 197 -2.28 -3.45 14.78
N GLN A 198 -2.70 -3.12 16.02
CA GLN A 198 -1.73 -2.79 17.08
C GLN A 198 -0.85 -3.97 17.44
N ARG A 199 -1.42 -5.17 17.58
CA ARG A 199 -0.63 -6.39 17.85
C ARG A 199 0.37 -6.71 16.73
N ALA A 200 0.01 -6.46 15.47
CA ALA A 200 0.90 -6.67 14.35
C ALA A 200 2.09 -5.70 14.34
N ALA A 201 1.87 -4.43 14.73
CA ALA A 201 2.93 -3.42 14.81
C ALA A 201 3.77 -3.50 16.09
N GLN A 202 3.23 -4.06 17.18
CA GLN A 202 3.85 -4.10 18.50
C GLN A 202 5.31 -4.62 18.53
N PRO A 203 5.68 -5.68 17.79
CA PRO A 203 7.07 -6.18 17.80
C PRO A 203 8.08 -5.20 17.19
N PHE A 204 7.63 -4.18 16.46
CA PHE A 204 8.46 -3.29 15.68
C PHE A 204 8.51 -1.86 16.21
N LEU A 205 7.98 -1.59 17.41
CA LEU A 205 7.93 -0.22 17.96
C LEU A 205 9.32 0.41 18.14
N GLU A 206 10.30 -0.40 18.51
CA GLU A 206 11.70 0.02 18.73
C GLU A 206 12.61 -0.29 17.53
N HIS A 207 12.05 -0.75 16.41
CA HIS A 207 12.85 -1.10 15.24
C HIS A 207 13.35 0.16 14.54
N GLU A 208 14.65 0.26 14.26
CA GLU A 208 15.30 1.48 13.73
C GLU A 208 14.71 2.02 12.41
N ARG A 209 14.12 1.13 11.61
CA ARG A 209 13.47 1.44 10.32
C ARG A 209 11.96 1.68 10.42
N VAL A 210 11.36 1.57 11.60
CA VAL A 210 9.92 1.73 11.82
C VAL A 210 9.68 2.91 12.75
N ARG A 211 8.87 3.88 12.32
CA ARG A 211 8.44 5.00 13.16
C ARG A 211 6.94 4.96 13.35
N THR A 212 6.50 4.79 14.59
CA THR A 212 5.09 4.95 14.94
C THR A 212 4.75 6.43 15.12
N VAL A 213 3.71 6.89 14.45
CA VAL A 213 3.20 8.26 14.52
C VAL A 213 1.77 8.24 15.05
N ILE A 214 1.56 8.93 16.17
CA ILE A 214 0.23 9.12 16.75
C ILE A 214 -0.46 10.25 16.00
N PHE A 215 -1.61 9.97 15.39
CA PHE A 215 -2.37 10.90 14.57
C PHE A 215 -2.71 12.18 15.31
N GLU A 216 -3.12 12.08 16.58
CA GLU A 216 -3.46 13.21 17.43
C GLU A 216 -2.27 14.15 17.67
N ASN A 217 -1.04 13.62 17.77
CA ASN A 217 0.17 14.44 17.92
C ASN A 217 0.60 15.11 16.61
N LEU A 218 0.15 14.59 15.46
CA LEU A 218 0.48 15.14 14.15
C LEU A 218 -0.40 16.36 13.80
N VAL A 219 -1.57 16.48 14.41
CA VAL A 219 -2.57 17.54 14.10
C VAL A 219 -2.68 18.62 15.18
N ASN A 220 -2.00 18.46 16.31
CA ASN A 220 -1.89 19.43 17.39
C ASN A 220 -0.55 20.14 17.34
#